data_AF-A0AAJ2G9S4-F1
#
_entry.id   AF-A0AAJ2G9S4-F1
#
_cell.length_a   1.000
_cell.length_b   1.000
_cell.length_c   1.000
_cell.angle_alpha   90.00
_cell.angle_beta   90.00
_cell.angle_gamma   90.00
#
_symmetry.space_group_name_H-M   'P 1'
#
loop_
_entity.id
_entity.type
_entity.pdbx_description
1 polymer ?
#
loop_
_entity_poly.entity_id
_entity_poly.type
_entity_poly.pdbx_seq_one_letter_code
_entity_poly.pdbx_strand_id
1 'polypeptide(L)'
;MKLPLLFLSVFAYFGVLGQNQTGERCASSVNYEQLQKYNPALLNIFKEIDRKAAEYSEQQTQGQISPKSIPNTGTIVTIPVVVHVIHNGEPVGVGRNISDAQITSQIAVLNEDFRRLNADRVNTPSEFAVVAADTKIEFRLACTDPNGNPTNGIRRVQGNFPSYTLVRNQDGTINEASTSIKANDPAWDREQYLNIWTCDLNQGLLGYATFPGGAANVDGVVVQYNAFGRTGNVSSPYNKGRTATHEVGHWLSLFHIWGDDGSACTGTDQVADTPNQGGSYVGQCPSGQKSSCGMRGHFPTPAQFFVKYLYVVTDFRQHLVIVLKSFPDKLLALLIPTFRVRDVCCEVRCVVPG
;
A
#
# COMPACT_ATOMS: atom_id res chain seq x y z
N MET A 1 41.34 32.51 60.87
CA MET A 1 39.87 32.66 60.85
C MET A 1 39.37 31.89 59.65
N LYS A 2 38.59 30.82 59.85
CA LYS A 2 38.15 29.87 58.81
C LYS A 2 37.04 30.53 57.96
N LEU A 3 37.15 30.45 56.64
CA LEU A 3 36.04 30.73 55.72
C LEU A 3 35.92 29.53 54.76
N PRO A 4 34.80 28.79 54.72
CA PRO A 4 34.66 27.66 53.82
C PRO A 4 34.20 28.15 52.44
N LEU A 5 34.90 27.74 51.37
CA LEU A 5 34.41 27.89 50.00
C LEU A 5 33.23 26.92 49.78
N LEU A 6 32.04 27.48 49.57
CA LEU A 6 30.88 26.75 49.06
C LEU A 6 31.11 26.46 47.56
N PHE A 7 31.28 25.20 47.19
CA PHE A 7 31.19 24.78 45.79
C PHE A 7 29.72 24.70 45.39
N LEU A 8 29.26 25.66 44.59
CA LEU A 8 27.95 25.60 43.94
C LEU A 8 28.08 24.73 42.67
N SER A 9 27.65 23.47 42.74
CA SER A 9 27.54 22.60 41.58
C SER A 9 26.31 22.97 40.76
N VAL A 10 26.52 23.72 39.68
CA VAL A 10 25.48 23.98 38.66
C VAL A 10 25.32 22.71 37.83
N PHE A 11 24.32 21.88 38.16
CA PHE A 11 23.84 20.84 37.26
C PHE A 11 23.11 21.50 36.08
N ALA A 12 23.78 21.60 34.94
CA ALA A 12 23.12 21.93 33.68
C ALA A 12 22.22 20.76 33.28
N TYR A 13 20.93 20.89 33.53
CA TYR A 13 19.90 19.99 33.04
C TYR A 13 19.79 20.22 31.51
N PHE A 14 20.55 19.46 30.72
CA PHE A 14 20.30 19.37 29.29
C PHE A 14 18.97 18.66 29.11
N GLY A 15 17.90 19.44 28.97
CA GLY A 15 16.63 18.94 28.47
C GLY A 15 16.89 18.32 27.09
N VAL A 16 16.81 17.00 27.02
CA VAL A 16 16.70 16.30 25.74
C VAL A 16 15.37 16.75 25.15
N LEU A 17 15.43 17.71 24.22
CA LEU A 17 14.32 17.97 23.32
C LEU A 17 14.09 16.68 22.55
N GLY A 18 13.07 15.92 22.94
CA GLY A 18 12.61 14.78 22.17
C GLY A 18 12.28 15.27 20.77
N GLN A 19 13.08 14.85 19.79
CA GLN A 19 12.69 15.02 18.40
C GLN A 19 11.41 14.23 18.21
N ASN A 20 10.31 14.93 17.93
CA ASN A 20 9.10 14.32 17.40
C ASN A 20 9.49 13.67 16.06
N GLN A 21 9.86 12.39 16.08
CA GLN A 21 10.03 11.63 14.85
C GLN A 21 8.65 11.42 14.24
N THR A 22 8.21 12.37 13.41
CA THR A 22 7.18 12.12 12.41
C THR A 22 7.81 11.26 11.32
N GLY A 23 8.11 10.00 11.65
CA GLY A 23 8.68 9.03 10.72
C GLY A 23 7.70 8.75 9.58
N GLU A 24 8.24 8.58 8.39
CA GLU A 24 7.51 8.19 7.18
C GLU A 24 6.74 6.89 7.42
N ARG A 25 5.43 6.87 7.13
CA ARG A 25 4.54 5.70 7.36
C ARG A 25 4.42 4.81 6.13
N CYS A 26 4.45 5.39 4.93
CA CYS A 26 4.54 4.71 3.64
C CYS A 26 5.73 5.28 2.89
N ALA A 27 6.60 4.42 2.35
CA ALA A 27 7.81 4.85 1.65
C ALA A 27 7.69 4.93 0.12
N SER A 28 6.48 4.80 -0.43
CA SER A 28 6.19 4.83 -1.86
C SER A 28 5.85 6.23 -2.39
N SER A 29 6.60 7.24 -1.95
CA SER A 29 6.50 8.60 -2.48
C SER A 29 7.13 8.73 -3.87
N VAL A 30 6.51 9.50 -4.77
CA VAL A 30 7.04 9.76 -6.12
C VAL A 30 7.41 11.23 -6.28
N ASN A 31 8.72 11.51 -6.47
CA ASN A 31 9.21 12.84 -6.81
C ASN A 31 9.61 12.91 -8.29
N TYR A 32 8.80 13.59 -9.10
CA TYR A 32 8.99 13.67 -10.56
C TYR A 32 10.30 14.37 -10.95
N GLU A 33 10.73 15.39 -10.22
CA GLU A 33 11.99 16.10 -10.49
C GLU A 33 13.21 15.20 -10.22
N GLN A 34 13.16 14.47 -9.10
CA GLN A 34 14.20 13.53 -8.71
C GLN A 34 14.29 12.37 -9.72
N LEU A 35 13.15 11.79 -10.12
CA LEU A 35 13.11 10.77 -11.16
C LEU A 35 13.59 11.30 -12.51
N GLN A 36 13.18 12.50 -12.92
CA GLN A 36 13.64 13.11 -14.18
C GLN A 36 15.16 13.24 -14.24
N LYS A 37 15.79 13.52 -13.09
CA LYS A 37 17.25 13.68 -12.97
C LYS A 37 18.01 12.36 -12.86
N TYR A 38 17.51 11.41 -12.07
CA TYR A 38 18.27 10.22 -11.69
C TYR A 38 17.73 8.91 -12.28
N ASN A 39 16.47 8.86 -12.70
CA ASN A 39 15.84 7.69 -13.30
C ASN A 39 14.74 8.06 -14.32
N PRO A 40 15.11 8.71 -15.45
CA PRO A 40 14.14 9.17 -16.45
C PRO A 40 13.40 8.02 -17.13
N ALA A 41 13.97 6.81 -17.15
CA ALA A 41 13.32 5.61 -17.68
C ALA A 41 12.09 5.24 -16.87
N LEU A 42 12.18 5.20 -15.53
CA LEU A 42 11.04 4.93 -14.66
C LEU A 42 9.97 6.02 -14.78
N LEU A 43 10.38 7.29 -14.84
CA LEU A 43 9.44 8.39 -15.07
C LEU A 43 8.68 8.25 -16.40
N ASN A 44 9.34 7.82 -17.47
CA ASN A 44 8.69 7.59 -18.75
C ASN A 44 7.69 6.43 -18.69
N ILE A 45 7.96 5.40 -17.88
CA ILE A 45 7.01 4.31 -17.64
C ILE A 45 5.75 4.84 -16.95
N PHE A 46 5.88 5.68 -15.92
CA PHE A 46 4.72 6.30 -15.26
C PHE A 46 3.89 7.14 -16.23
N LYS A 47 4.55 8.02 -17.00
CA LYS A 47 3.88 8.84 -18.03
C LYS A 47 3.16 7.98 -19.07
N GLU A 48 3.74 6.85 -19.45
CA GLU A 48 3.15 5.93 -20.42
C GLU A 48 1.92 5.18 -19.87
N ILE A 49 1.95 4.77 -18.59
CA ILE A 49 0.80 4.18 -17.91
C ILE A 49 -0.35 5.20 -17.83
N ASP A 50 -0.05 6.43 -17.41
CA ASP A 50 -1.05 7.50 -17.30
C ASP A 50 -1.64 7.86 -18.68
N ARG A 51 -0.80 7.95 -19.72
CA ARG A 51 -1.23 8.18 -21.11
C ARG A 51 -2.20 7.09 -21.58
N LYS A 52 -1.83 5.83 -21.40
CA LYS A 52 -2.69 4.69 -21.78
C LYS A 52 -4.01 4.67 -21.03
N ALA A 53 -3.99 4.96 -19.72
CA ALA A 53 -5.20 5.05 -18.92
C ALA A 53 -6.15 6.15 -19.43
N ALA A 54 -5.61 7.32 -19.77
CA ALA A 54 -6.40 8.40 -20.37
C ALA A 54 -7.00 8.01 -21.73
N GLU A 55 -6.21 7.36 -22.59
CA GLU A 55 -6.68 6.87 -23.90
C GLU A 55 -7.82 5.85 -23.76
N TYR A 56 -7.73 4.93 -22.80
CA TYR A 56 -8.83 4.00 -22.52
C TYR A 56 -10.10 4.71 -22.07
N SER A 57 -9.97 5.69 -21.17
CA SER A 57 -11.12 6.47 -20.68
C SER A 57 -11.81 7.27 -21.80
N GLU A 58 -11.03 7.86 -22.70
CA GLU A 58 -11.54 8.58 -23.87
C GLU A 58 -12.25 7.64 -24.86
N GLN A 59 -11.65 6.48 -25.16
CA GLN A 59 -12.22 5.49 -26.07
C GLN A 59 -13.54 4.90 -25.56
N GLN A 60 -13.68 4.73 -24.24
CA GLN A 60 -14.95 4.36 -23.61
C GLN A 60 -16.01 5.48 -23.77
N THR A 61 -15.63 6.73 -23.52
CA THR A 61 -16.54 7.89 -23.61
C THR A 61 -17.05 8.11 -25.04
N GLN A 62 -16.19 7.85 -26.05
CA GLN A 62 -16.54 7.98 -27.47
C GLN A 62 -17.30 6.76 -28.04
N GLY A 63 -17.55 5.72 -27.23
CA GLY A 63 -18.23 4.50 -27.67
C GLY A 63 -17.45 3.68 -28.72
N GLN A 64 -16.17 3.99 -28.92
CA GLN A 64 -15.28 3.32 -29.88
C GLN A 64 -14.81 1.96 -29.36
N ILE A 65 -14.74 1.82 -28.05
CA ILE A 65 -14.47 0.56 -27.36
C ILE A 65 -15.74 0.14 -26.64
N SER A 66 -16.25 -1.05 -26.99
CA SER A 66 -17.29 -1.68 -26.19
C SER A 66 -16.69 -2.07 -24.84
N PRO A 67 -17.43 -2.01 -23.71
CA PRO A 67 -17.01 -2.58 -22.42
C PRO A 67 -16.65 -4.10 -22.46
N LYS A 68 -16.78 -4.73 -23.63
CA LYS A 68 -16.52 -6.13 -23.97
C LYS A 68 -15.14 -6.43 -24.58
N SER A 69 -14.38 -5.43 -25.09
CA SER A 69 -13.01 -5.65 -25.62
C SER A 69 -11.91 -5.38 -24.61
N ILE A 70 -12.28 -4.79 -23.47
CA ILE A 70 -11.63 -4.91 -22.17
C ILE A 70 -11.91 -6.34 -21.69
N PRO A 71 -10.98 -7.10 -21.06
CA PRO A 71 -11.35 -8.31 -20.32
C PRO A 71 -12.58 -7.96 -19.47
N ASN A 72 -13.72 -8.45 -19.94
CA ASN A 72 -15.10 -8.14 -19.60
C ASN A 72 -15.22 -7.18 -18.39
N THR A 73 -15.85 -6.02 -18.55
CA THR A 73 -16.26 -5.17 -17.40
C THR A 73 -17.20 -5.89 -16.39
N GLY A 74 -17.61 -7.13 -16.69
CA GLY A 74 -18.24 -8.07 -15.74
C GLY A 74 -17.37 -9.27 -15.29
N THR A 75 -16.16 -9.45 -15.80
CA THR A 75 -15.25 -10.55 -15.43
C THR A 75 -14.34 -10.05 -14.32
N ILE A 76 -14.34 -10.81 -13.23
CA ILE A 76 -13.46 -10.58 -12.10
C ILE A 76 -12.04 -10.96 -12.51
N VAL A 77 -11.10 -10.02 -12.34
CA VAL A 77 -9.67 -10.28 -12.48
C VAL A 77 -9.17 -10.86 -11.17
N THR A 78 -8.71 -12.11 -11.20
CA THR A 78 -8.15 -12.75 -10.01
C THR A 78 -6.63 -12.68 -10.05
N ILE A 79 -6.04 -12.08 -9.03
CA ILE A 79 -4.59 -11.95 -8.84
C ILE A 79 -4.12 -13.03 -7.87
N PRO A 80 -3.25 -13.97 -8.31
CA PRO A 80 -2.58 -14.92 -7.41
C PRO A 80 -1.63 -14.17 -6.47
N VAL A 81 -1.66 -14.51 -5.19
CA VAL A 81 -0.86 -13.87 -4.14
C VAL A 81 0.04 -14.89 -3.48
N VAL A 82 1.31 -14.53 -3.29
CA VAL A 82 2.22 -15.23 -2.39
C VAL A 82 2.61 -14.30 -1.24
N VAL A 83 2.50 -14.81 -0.01
CA VAL A 83 2.88 -14.06 1.20
C VAL A 83 4.15 -14.63 1.78
N HIS A 84 5.22 -13.83 1.80
CA HIS A 84 6.54 -14.16 2.30
C HIS A 84 6.68 -13.61 3.73
N VAL A 85 6.51 -14.48 4.73
CA VAL A 85 6.64 -14.14 6.16
C VAL A 85 8.10 -14.21 6.58
N ILE A 86 8.73 -13.05 6.74
CA ILE A 86 10.12 -12.94 7.20
C ILE A 86 10.14 -12.91 8.73
N HIS A 87 10.58 -14.01 9.35
CA HIS A 87 10.63 -14.20 10.80
C HIS A 87 12.06 -14.29 11.33
N ASN A 88 12.26 -14.37 12.64
CA ASN A 88 13.55 -14.58 13.31
C ASN A 88 13.56 -15.84 14.20
N GLY A 89 12.70 -16.79 13.87
CA GLY A 89 12.66 -18.11 14.50
C GLY A 89 11.57 -18.25 15.55
N GLU A 90 10.71 -17.24 15.68
CA GLU A 90 9.51 -17.32 16.50
C GLU A 90 8.59 -18.44 15.98
N PRO A 91 7.84 -19.15 16.85
CA PRO A 91 6.81 -20.10 16.40
C PRO A 91 5.72 -19.42 15.57
N VAL A 92 5.06 -20.18 14.69
CA VAL A 92 3.92 -19.67 13.90
C VAL A 92 2.83 -19.14 14.83
N GLY A 93 2.31 -17.95 14.54
CA GLY A 93 1.37 -17.20 15.35
C GLY A 93 2.01 -16.26 16.38
N VAL A 94 3.33 -16.27 16.56
CA VAL A 94 4.02 -15.46 17.57
C VAL A 94 4.84 -14.35 16.90
N GLY A 95 4.65 -13.12 17.37
CA GLY A 95 5.37 -11.95 16.85
C GLY A 95 5.21 -11.81 15.33
N ARG A 96 6.33 -11.66 14.63
CA ARG A 96 6.39 -11.54 13.16
C ARG A 96 6.21 -12.83 12.39
N ASN A 97 6.29 -14.01 13.02
CA ASN A 97 5.92 -15.25 12.36
C ASN A 97 4.39 -15.42 12.38
N ILE A 98 3.67 -14.49 11.75
CA ILE A 98 2.21 -14.32 11.84
C ILE A 98 1.44 -15.59 11.43
N SER A 99 0.27 -15.82 12.01
CA SER A 99 -0.51 -17.03 11.73
C SER A 99 -1.12 -17.03 10.31
N ASP A 100 -1.43 -18.22 9.78
CA ASP A 100 -2.17 -18.36 8.52
C ASP A 100 -3.52 -17.62 8.58
N ALA A 101 -4.22 -17.67 9.73
CA ALA A 101 -5.47 -16.95 9.94
C ALA A 101 -5.32 -15.43 9.81
N GLN A 102 -4.22 -14.86 10.30
CA GLN A 102 -3.92 -13.44 10.12
C GLN A 102 -3.70 -13.12 8.64
N ILE A 103 -2.97 -13.96 7.90
CA ILE A 103 -2.75 -13.81 6.46
C ILE A 103 -4.06 -13.92 5.67
N THR A 104 -4.86 -14.96 5.91
CA THR A 104 -6.18 -15.13 5.26
C THR A 104 -7.09 -13.94 5.55
N SER A 105 -7.03 -13.38 6.76
CA SER A 105 -7.82 -12.18 7.09
C SER A 105 -7.42 -10.96 6.26
N GLN A 106 -6.15 -10.83 5.87
CA GLN A 106 -5.67 -9.77 4.99
C GLN A 106 -6.16 -9.96 3.55
N ILE A 107 -6.11 -11.20 3.03
CA ILE A 107 -6.66 -11.51 1.71
C ILE A 107 -8.15 -11.19 1.64
N ALA A 108 -8.90 -11.47 2.71
CA ALA A 108 -10.30 -11.06 2.81
C ALA A 108 -10.46 -9.53 2.81
N VAL A 109 -9.58 -8.76 3.48
CA VAL A 109 -9.62 -7.28 3.46
C VAL A 109 -9.38 -6.75 2.05
N LEU A 110 -8.36 -7.27 1.35
CA LEU A 110 -8.08 -6.86 -0.03
C LEU A 110 -9.30 -7.10 -0.93
N ASN A 111 -9.91 -8.29 -0.84
CA ASN A 111 -11.14 -8.57 -1.59
C ASN A 111 -12.29 -7.63 -1.21
N GLU A 112 -12.50 -7.34 0.07
CA GLU A 112 -13.53 -6.40 0.50
C GLU A 112 -13.33 -4.99 -0.06
N ASP A 113 -12.10 -4.47 0.01
CA ASP A 113 -11.79 -3.10 -0.43
C ASP A 113 -11.84 -2.96 -1.94
N PHE A 114 -11.14 -3.84 -2.66
CA PHE A 114 -11.05 -3.77 -4.12
C PHE A 114 -12.38 -4.14 -4.79
N ARG A 115 -13.26 -4.90 -4.12
CA ARG A 115 -14.61 -5.19 -4.61
C ARG A 115 -15.69 -4.26 -4.08
N ARG A 116 -15.33 -3.28 -3.23
CA ARG A 116 -16.29 -2.39 -2.55
C ARG A 116 -17.37 -3.15 -1.75
N LEU A 117 -16.96 -4.26 -1.15
CA LEU A 117 -17.77 -5.09 -0.24
C LEU A 117 -17.48 -4.80 1.23
N ASN A 118 -16.52 -3.92 1.53
CA ASN A 118 -16.20 -3.44 2.86
C ASN A 118 -17.42 -2.82 3.56
N ALA A 119 -17.71 -3.26 4.78
CA ALA A 119 -18.92 -2.85 5.52
C ALA A 119 -18.97 -1.34 5.80
N ASP A 120 -17.80 -0.73 6.00
CA ASP A 120 -17.62 0.68 6.27
C ASP A 120 -17.77 1.59 5.03
N ARG A 121 -18.05 1.01 3.84
CA ARG A 121 -18.42 1.76 2.63
C ARG A 121 -19.59 2.72 2.85
N VAL A 122 -20.46 2.44 3.82
CA VAL A 122 -21.58 3.30 4.22
C VAL A 122 -21.12 4.66 4.76
N ASN A 123 -19.87 4.76 5.20
CA ASN A 123 -19.28 6.01 5.67
C ASN A 123 -18.74 6.86 4.51
N THR A 124 -18.84 6.39 3.26
CA THR A 124 -18.61 7.23 2.08
C THR A 124 -19.67 8.35 2.09
N PRO A 125 -19.30 9.63 2.09
CA PRO A 125 -20.18 10.77 2.03
C PRO A 125 -20.84 10.79 0.66
N SER A 126 -22.00 11.41 0.62
CA SER A 126 -22.82 11.46 -0.59
C SER A 126 -22.09 12.09 -1.77
N GLU A 127 -21.26 13.12 -1.55
CA GLU A 127 -20.52 13.81 -2.62
C GLU A 127 -19.50 12.92 -3.34
N PHE A 128 -19.02 11.85 -2.68
CA PHE A 128 -18.01 10.94 -3.23
C PHE A 128 -18.58 9.55 -3.54
N ALA A 129 -19.89 9.34 -3.30
CA ALA A 129 -20.58 8.10 -3.66
C ALA A 129 -20.57 7.85 -5.17
N VAL A 130 -20.60 8.91 -5.98
CA VAL A 130 -20.68 8.84 -7.46
C VAL A 130 -19.39 8.40 -8.15
N VAL A 131 -18.26 8.44 -7.44
CA VAL A 131 -16.91 8.14 -7.94
C VAL A 131 -16.32 6.89 -7.29
N ALA A 132 -17.02 6.33 -6.31
CA ALA A 132 -16.60 5.12 -5.64
C ALA A 132 -16.95 3.86 -6.45
N ALA A 133 -15.96 2.99 -6.68
CA ALA A 133 -16.03 1.91 -7.65
C ALA A 133 -15.73 0.53 -7.03
N ASP A 134 -16.35 -0.49 -7.61
CA ASP A 134 -15.92 -1.90 -7.53
C ASP A 134 -14.90 -2.12 -8.66
N THR A 135 -13.66 -2.45 -8.32
CA THR A 135 -12.57 -2.61 -9.29
C THR A 135 -12.63 -3.90 -10.08
N LYS A 136 -13.48 -4.85 -9.65
CA LYS A 136 -13.52 -6.23 -10.15
C LYS A 136 -12.21 -6.99 -9.96
N ILE A 137 -11.31 -6.56 -9.08
CA ILE A 137 -10.12 -7.33 -8.69
C ILE A 137 -10.45 -8.21 -7.48
N GLU A 138 -10.12 -9.49 -7.59
CA GLU A 138 -10.05 -10.42 -6.46
C GLU A 138 -8.61 -10.88 -6.25
N PHE A 139 -8.28 -11.19 -5.00
CA PHE A 139 -7.00 -11.72 -4.57
C PHE A 139 -7.19 -13.10 -3.99
N ARG A 140 -6.33 -14.05 -4.37
CA ARG A 140 -6.35 -15.39 -3.80
C ARG A 140 -4.93 -15.86 -3.55
N LEU A 141 -4.70 -16.56 -2.44
CA LEU A 141 -3.41 -17.21 -2.22
C LEU A 141 -3.14 -18.20 -3.36
N ALA A 142 -1.91 -18.19 -3.86
CA ALA A 142 -1.46 -19.11 -4.89
C ALA A 142 -1.62 -20.56 -4.43
N CYS A 143 -2.05 -21.43 -5.34
CA CYS A 143 -2.14 -22.87 -5.11
C CYS A 143 -1.03 -23.67 -5.81
N THR A 144 -0.29 -23.00 -6.70
CA THR A 144 0.83 -23.55 -7.45
C THR A 144 2.03 -22.63 -7.28
N ASP A 145 3.21 -23.19 -7.03
CA ASP A 145 4.46 -22.44 -6.94
C ASP A 145 5.08 -22.20 -8.35
N PRO A 146 6.16 -21.42 -8.49
CA PRO A 146 6.79 -21.15 -9.78
C PRO A 146 7.34 -22.39 -10.50
N ASN A 147 7.57 -23.50 -9.77
CA ASN A 147 8.05 -24.76 -10.32
C ASN A 147 6.89 -25.71 -10.68
N GLY A 148 5.64 -25.30 -10.48
CA GLY A 148 4.46 -26.12 -10.76
C GLY A 148 4.01 -27.02 -9.61
N ASN A 149 4.60 -26.92 -8.42
CA ASN A 149 4.23 -27.75 -7.27
C ASN A 149 3.06 -27.14 -6.50
N PRO A 150 2.22 -27.97 -5.82
CA PRO A 150 1.20 -27.47 -4.91
C PRO A 150 1.78 -26.61 -3.77
N THR A 151 1.10 -25.52 -3.44
CA THR A 151 1.44 -24.62 -2.33
C THR A 151 0.17 -24.07 -1.69
N ASN A 152 0.29 -23.54 -0.47
CA ASN A 152 -0.77 -22.75 0.18
C ASN A 152 -0.59 -21.24 -0.04
N GLY A 153 0.40 -20.83 -0.83
CA GLY A 153 0.70 -19.42 -1.13
C GLY A 153 1.34 -18.68 0.04
N ILE A 154 1.81 -19.38 1.08
CA ILE A 154 2.47 -18.79 2.24
C ILE A 154 3.87 -19.37 2.34
N ARG A 155 4.86 -18.50 2.31
CA ARG A 155 6.27 -18.84 2.56
C ARG A 155 6.68 -18.27 3.90
N ARG A 156 7.48 -19.03 4.65
CA ARG A 156 8.02 -18.61 5.95
C ARG A 156 9.53 -18.72 5.85
N VAL A 157 10.21 -17.59 5.96
CA VAL A 157 11.66 -17.52 5.76
C VAL A 157 12.29 -16.83 6.93
N GLN A 158 13.36 -17.43 7.47
CA GLN A 158 14.15 -16.79 8.50
C GLN A 158 14.96 -15.64 7.87
N GLY A 159 14.68 -14.43 8.35
CA GLY A 159 15.41 -13.23 8.00
C GLY A 159 16.78 -13.17 8.65
N ASN A 160 17.61 -12.26 8.15
CA ASN A 160 18.97 -12.04 8.66
C ASN A 160 19.03 -11.05 9.83
N PHE A 161 17.93 -10.32 10.07
CA PHE A 161 17.91 -9.21 11.03
C PHE A 161 16.68 -9.24 11.92
N PRO A 162 16.80 -8.76 13.17
CA PRO A 162 15.67 -8.68 14.09
C PRO A 162 14.62 -7.66 13.64
N SER A 163 14.98 -6.71 12.79
CA SER A 163 14.12 -5.65 12.26
C SER A 163 14.81 -4.97 11.08
N TYR A 164 14.05 -4.28 10.22
CA TYR A 164 14.49 -3.73 8.95
C TYR A 164 14.21 -2.23 8.87
N THR A 165 15.10 -1.48 8.22
CA THR A 165 14.99 -0.03 8.04
C THR A 165 15.01 0.33 6.57
N LEU A 166 14.38 1.46 6.24
CA LEU A 166 14.37 2.00 4.88
C LEU A 166 15.75 2.48 4.45
N VAL A 167 16.12 2.22 3.20
CA VAL A 167 17.25 2.84 2.52
C VAL A 167 16.78 3.30 1.15
N ARG A 168 17.08 4.55 0.76
CA ARG A 168 16.67 5.11 -0.53
C ARG A 168 17.83 5.24 -1.51
N ASN A 169 17.53 5.06 -2.78
CA ASN A 169 18.40 5.42 -3.89
C ASN A 169 18.38 6.93 -4.14
N GLN A 170 19.30 7.41 -4.97
CA GLN A 170 19.34 8.84 -5.36
C GLN A 170 18.11 9.28 -6.14
N ASP A 171 17.41 8.37 -6.80
CA ASP A 171 16.16 8.63 -7.53
C ASP A 171 14.92 8.63 -6.63
N GLY A 172 15.09 8.40 -5.32
CA GLY A 172 14.02 8.35 -4.34
C GLY A 172 13.40 6.96 -4.18
N THR A 173 13.68 6.00 -5.07
CA THR A 173 13.18 4.62 -4.95
C THR A 173 13.86 3.88 -3.78
N ILE A 174 13.30 2.73 -3.38
CA ILE A 174 13.85 1.93 -2.29
C ILE A 174 15.07 1.15 -2.79
N ASN A 175 16.16 1.20 -2.02
CA ASN A 175 17.34 0.38 -2.23
C ASN A 175 17.13 -1.00 -1.61
N GLU A 176 16.44 -1.87 -2.33
CA GLU A 176 16.04 -3.21 -1.87
C GLU A 176 17.24 -4.06 -1.44
N ALA A 177 18.35 -3.97 -2.17
CA ALA A 177 19.58 -4.69 -1.82
C ALA A 177 20.11 -4.26 -0.44
N SER A 178 20.06 -2.96 -0.12
CA SER A 178 20.46 -2.45 1.19
C SER A 178 19.45 -2.75 2.30
N THR A 179 18.15 -2.84 2.01
CA THR A 179 17.18 -3.25 3.04
C THR A 179 17.36 -4.70 3.47
N SER A 180 17.85 -5.58 2.59
CA SER A 180 18.02 -7.02 2.83
C SER A 180 16.72 -7.80 3.16
N ILE A 181 15.53 -7.20 2.98
CA ILE A 181 14.24 -7.86 3.27
C ILE A 181 14.02 -9.04 2.32
N LYS A 182 14.34 -8.84 1.04
CA LYS A 182 14.11 -9.80 -0.06
C LYS A 182 15.33 -10.67 -0.36
N ALA A 183 16.39 -10.59 0.46
CA ALA A 183 17.68 -11.23 0.17
C ALA A 183 17.60 -12.77 0.22
N ASN A 184 16.89 -13.31 1.21
CA ASN A 184 16.73 -14.77 1.39
C ASN A 184 15.50 -15.33 0.67
N ASP A 185 14.61 -14.45 0.20
CA ASP A 185 13.37 -14.84 -0.47
C ASP A 185 12.97 -13.81 -1.52
N PRO A 186 13.56 -13.85 -2.73
CA PRO A 186 13.24 -12.93 -3.81
C PRO A 186 11.83 -13.20 -4.35
N ALA A 187 11.33 -12.24 -5.14
CA ALA A 187 10.00 -12.33 -5.74
C ALA A 187 9.81 -13.63 -6.54
N TRP A 188 8.65 -14.27 -6.38
CA TRP A 188 8.10 -15.13 -7.42
C TRP A 188 7.79 -14.29 -8.67
N ASP A 189 7.67 -14.94 -9.82
CA ASP A 189 7.47 -14.28 -11.11
C ASP A 189 6.33 -13.24 -11.06
N ARG A 190 6.69 -11.96 -11.23
CA ARG A 190 5.78 -10.81 -11.14
C ARG A 190 4.67 -10.82 -12.18
N GLU A 191 4.86 -11.55 -13.29
CA GLU A 191 3.83 -11.69 -14.33
C GLU A 191 2.72 -12.67 -13.91
N GLN A 192 2.95 -13.42 -12.82
CA GLN A 192 2.05 -14.48 -12.36
C GLN A 192 1.57 -14.25 -10.91
N TYR A 193 2.35 -13.57 -10.08
CA TYR A 193 2.06 -13.42 -8.66
C TYR A 193 2.22 -11.97 -8.18
N LEU A 194 1.27 -11.51 -7.37
CA LEU A 194 1.52 -10.44 -6.42
C LEU A 194 2.32 -11.01 -5.25
N ASN A 195 3.52 -10.50 -5.06
CA ASN A 195 4.36 -10.83 -3.92
C ASN A 195 4.10 -9.85 -2.76
N ILE A 196 3.83 -10.38 -1.58
CA ILE A 196 3.67 -9.59 -0.36
C ILE A 196 4.64 -10.10 0.71
N TRP A 197 5.61 -9.29 1.12
CA TRP A 197 6.47 -9.61 2.26
C TRP A 197 5.88 -9.02 3.54
N THR A 198 5.96 -9.79 4.63
CA THR A 198 5.69 -9.29 5.98
C THR A 198 6.93 -9.42 6.83
N CYS A 199 7.37 -8.36 7.49
CA CYS A 199 8.54 -8.36 8.36
C CYS A 199 8.37 -7.34 9.50
N ASP A 200 9.40 -7.18 10.33
CA ASP A 200 9.44 -6.10 11.33
C ASP A 200 10.19 -4.89 10.78
N LEU A 201 9.44 -3.84 10.42
CA LEU A 201 9.87 -2.54 9.93
C LEU A 201 9.99 -1.55 11.09
N ASN A 202 11.13 -0.85 11.13
CA ASN A 202 11.45 0.13 12.15
C ASN A 202 11.05 1.56 11.75
N GLN A 203 11.38 2.53 12.63
CA GLN A 203 11.18 3.98 12.41
C GLN A 203 9.71 4.37 12.19
N GLY A 204 8.82 3.45 12.58
CA GLY A 204 7.37 3.54 12.42
C GLY A 204 6.90 3.49 10.98
N LEU A 205 7.70 2.92 10.06
CA LEU A 205 7.26 2.56 8.73
C LEU A 205 6.20 1.45 8.82
N LEU A 206 5.12 1.58 8.05
CA LEU A 206 4.04 0.59 7.98
C LEU A 206 4.15 -0.27 6.73
N GLY A 207 4.66 0.27 5.64
CA GLY A 207 4.80 -0.47 4.40
C GLY A 207 5.44 0.35 3.30
N TYR A 208 5.70 -0.34 2.20
CA TYR A 208 6.08 0.25 0.93
C TYR A 208 5.78 -0.71 -0.21
N ALA A 209 5.66 -0.18 -1.42
CA ALA A 209 5.48 -0.90 -2.66
C ALA A 209 6.55 -0.55 -3.69
N THR A 210 6.85 -1.52 -4.54
CA THR A 210 7.53 -1.30 -5.81
C THR A 210 6.49 -0.90 -6.85
N PHE A 211 6.60 0.30 -7.41
CA PHE A 211 5.75 0.74 -8.52
C PHE A 211 6.02 -0.06 -9.81
N PRO A 212 5.05 -0.14 -10.73
CA PRO A 212 5.27 -0.72 -12.05
C PRO A 212 6.47 -0.12 -12.77
N GLY A 213 7.27 -0.96 -13.42
CA GLY A 213 8.55 -0.57 -14.02
C GLY A 213 9.77 -0.77 -13.11
N GLY A 214 9.57 -1.13 -11.84
CA GLY A 214 10.64 -1.59 -10.95
C GLY A 214 11.28 -2.91 -11.39
N ALA A 215 12.35 -3.31 -10.70
CA ALA A 215 13.05 -4.56 -10.99
C ALA A 215 12.21 -5.79 -10.61
N ALA A 216 12.21 -6.82 -11.46
CA ALA A 216 11.30 -7.97 -11.34
C ALA A 216 11.48 -8.77 -10.04
N ASN A 217 12.72 -8.94 -9.60
CA ASN A 217 13.08 -9.74 -8.42
C ASN A 217 12.69 -9.08 -7.09
N VAL A 218 12.23 -7.83 -7.13
CA VAL A 218 11.77 -7.07 -5.97
C VAL A 218 10.35 -6.57 -6.15
N ASP A 219 9.66 -6.94 -7.23
CA ASP A 219 8.31 -6.48 -7.52
C ASP A 219 7.31 -6.98 -6.46
N GLY A 220 6.43 -6.09 -5.99
CA GLY A 220 5.42 -6.38 -4.98
C GLY A 220 5.44 -5.37 -3.83
N VAL A 221 4.95 -5.81 -2.66
CA VAL A 221 4.70 -4.94 -1.51
C VAL A 221 5.32 -5.51 -0.24
N VAL A 222 5.75 -4.63 0.68
CA VAL A 222 6.22 -5.00 2.00
C VAL A 222 5.36 -4.32 3.04
N VAL A 223 4.91 -5.08 4.05
CA VAL A 223 4.02 -4.59 5.10
C VAL A 223 4.55 -4.97 6.47
N GLN A 224 4.45 -4.04 7.41
CA GLN A 224 4.77 -4.27 8.81
C GLN A 224 3.88 -5.39 9.37
N TYR A 225 4.48 -6.40 10.01
CA TYR A 225 3.77 -7.62 10.41
C TYR A 225 2.56 -7.34 11.31
N ASN A 226 2.65 -6.34 12.18
CA ASN A 226 1.56 -5.94 13.08
C ASN A 226 0.58 -4.91 12.46
N ALA A 227 0.75 -4.59 11.18
CA ALA A 227 -0.19 -3.84 10.36
C ALA A 227 -0.79 -4.67 9.21
N PHE A 228 -0.53 -5.99 9.19
CA PHE A 228 -0.97 -6.93 8.17
C PHE A 228 -2.09 -7.84 8.70
N GLY A 229 -3.26 -7.80 8.06
CA GLY A 229 -4.47 -8.49 8.49
C GLY A 229 -5.35 -7.68 9.43
N ARG A 230 -6.40 -8.32 9.95
CA ARG A 230 -7.35 -7.72 10.92
C ARG A 230 -7.59 -8.57 12.17
N THR A 231 -6.80 -9.62 12.34
CA THR A 231 -6.81 -10.55 13.48
C THR A 231 -5.38 -10.99 13.78
N GLY A 232 -5.14 -11.64 14.92
CA GLY A 232 -3.81 -12.09 15.33
C GLY A 232 -2.97 -10.94 15.89
N ASN A 233 -1.72 -10.84 15.47
CA ASN A 233 -0.70 -9.96 16.03
C ASN A 233 -0.79 -8.51 15.52
N VAL A 234 -1.99 -8.04 15.18
CA VAL A 234 -2.23 -6.70 14.64
C VAL A 234 -2.33 -5.65 15.76
N SER A 235 -1.79 -4.46 15.52
CA SER A 235 -1.71 -3.37 16.49
C SER A 235 -2.54 -2.18 16.06
N SER A 236 -3.42 -1.71 16.95
CA SER A 236 -4.10 -0.43 16.78
C SER A 236 -3.05 0.68 16.70
N PRO A 237 -3.22 1.70 15.84
CA PRO A 237 -4.42 1.97 15.01
C PRO A 237 -4.50 1.23 13.66
N TYR A 238 -3.45 0.53 13.25
CA TYR A 238 -3.30 0.00 11.90
C TYR A 238 -3.74 -1.47 11.79
N ASN A 239 -4.88 -1.82 12.39
CA ASN A 239 -5.29 -3.21 12.67
C ASN A 239 -6.52 -3.71 11.89
N LYS A 240 -6.84 -3.08 10.77
CA LYS A 240 -7.90 -3.44 9.82
C LYS A 240 -7.33 -3.88 8.47
N GLY A 241 -6.01 -4.03 8.33
CA GLY A 241 -5.38 -4.53 7.11
C GLY A 241 -5.33 -3.54 5.94
N ARG A 242 -5.61 -2.25 6.18
CA ARG A 242 -5.62 -1.26 5.09
C ARG A 242 -4.22 -0.83 4.66
N THR A 243 -3.19 -1.07 5.49
CA THR A 243 -1.80 -0.86 5.06
C THR A 243 -1.47 -1.69 3.83
N ALA A 244 -1.85 -2.97 3.80
CA ALA A 244 -1.62 -3.78 2.60
C ALA A 244 -2.48 -3.31 1.41
N THR A 245 -3.73 -2.90 1.63
CA THR A 245 -4.53 -2.26 0.58
C THR A 245 -3.79 -1.05 -0.02
N HIS A 246 -2.94 -0.37 0.76
CA HIS A 246 -2.18 0.79 0.32
C HIS A 246 -1.06 0.50 -0.59
N GLU A 247 -0.21 -0.39 -0.12
CA GLU A 247 0.93 -0.77 -0.90
C GLU A 247 0.46 -1.45 -2.19
N VAL A 248 -0.64 -2.20 -2.16
CA VAL A 248 -1.22 -2.77 -3.38
C VAL A 248 -1.77 -1.69 -4.32
N GLY A 249 -2.32 -0.59 -3.80
CA GLY A 249 -2.68 0.58 -4.61
C GLY A 249 -1.47 1.15 -5.35
N HIS A 250 -0.35 1.34 -4.66
CA HIS A 250 0.92 1.78 -5.26
C HIS A 250 1.47 0.78 -6.28
N TRP A 251 1.42 -0.51 -5.96
CA TRP A 251 1.78 -1.59 -6.91
C TRP A 251 0.92 -1.56 -8.18
N LEU A 252 -0.33 -1.08 -8.08
CA LEU A 252 -1.26 -0.83 -9.19
C LEU A 252 -1.18 0.61 -9.74
N SER A 253 -0.04 1.28 -9.59
CA SER A 253 0.28 2.60 -10.14
C SER A 253 -0.57 3.77 -9.62
N LEU A 254 -1.08 3.67 -8.39
CA LEU A 254 -1.69 4.82 -7.73
C LEU A 254 -0.67 5.59 -6.91
N PHE A 255 -0.66 6.91 -7.01
CA PHE A 255 0.20 7.77 -6.19
C PHE A 255 -0.52 8.25 -4.94
N HIS A 256 0.24 8.84 -4.01
CA HIS A 256 -0.38 9.53 -2.89
C HIS A 256 -1.23 10.70 -3.39
N ILE A 257 -2.43 10.84 -2.85
CA ILE A 257 -3.44 11.83 -3.30
C ILE A 257 -3.03 13.30 -3.14
N TRP A 258 -1.98 13.57 -2.36
CA TRP A 258 -1.41 14.90 -2.19
C TRP A 258 -0.25 15.19 -3.15
N GLY A 259 0.06 14.27 -4.06
CA GLY A 259 1.07 14.48 -5.11
C GLY A 259 2.51 14.55 -4.62
N ASP A 260 2.80 14.12 -3.38
CA ASP A 260 4.14 14.03 -2.80
C ASP A 260 4.98 15.33 -2.85
N ASP A 261 4.33 16.50 -2.89
CA ASP A 261 4.97 17.82 -2.96
C ASP A 261 4.99 18.55 -1.60
N GLY A 262 4.90 17.78 -0.51
CA GLY A 262 4.80 18.31 0.84
C GLY A 262 3.43 18.95 1.09
N SER A 263 3.39 20.25 1.35
CA SER A 263 2.14 21.01 1.59
C SER A 263 1.76 21.93 0.42
N ALA A 264 2.48 21.81 -0.69
CA ALA A 264 2.19 22.56 -1.89
C ALA A 264 0.92 22.02 -2.59
N CYS A 265 0.56 22.65 -3.70
CA CYS A 265 -0.63 22.34 -4.47
C CYS A 265 -0.29 22.14 -5.95
N THR A 266 0.96 21.82 -6.22
CA THR A 266 1.56 21.73 -7.55
C THR A 266 1.73 20.29 -8.00
N GLY A 267 1.80 19.37 -7.05
CA GLY A 267 1.79 17.93 -7.24
C GLY A 267 0.42 17.45 -7.67
N THR A 268 0.40 16.23 -8.18
CA THR A 268 -0.80 15.55 -8.65
C THR A 268 -0.62 14.06 -8.47
N ASP A 269 -1.70 13.35 -8.16
CA ASP A 269 -1.74 11.89 -8.14
C ASP A 269 -2.09 11.30 -9.51
N GLN A 270 -2.19 12.15 -10.54
CA GLN A 270 -2.52 11.80 -11.92
C GLN A 270 -3.90 11.12 -12.03
N VAL A 271 -4.83 11.55 -11.19
CA VAL A 271 -6.21 11.06 -11.17
C VAL A 271 -7.16 12.27 -11.20
N ALA A 272 -8.07 12.31 -12.18
CA ALA A 272 -8.89 13.51 -12.39
C ALA A 272 -10.06 13.63 -11.40
N ASP A 273 -10.55 12.50 -10.88
CA ASP A 273 -11.64 12.48 -9.91
C ASP A 273 -11.16 12.67 -8.47
N THR A 274 -9.86 12.75 -8.19
CA THR A 274 -9.30 13.14 -6.89
C THR A 274 -9.16 14.67 -6.78
N PRO A 275 -9.82 15.35 -5.83
CA PRO A 275 -9.62 16.77 -5.63
C PRO A 275 -8.22 17.02 -5.10
N ASN A 276 -7.49 17.93 -5.77
CA ASN A 276 -6.15 18.35 -5.37
C ASN A 276 -6.05 18.61 -3.86
N GLN A 277 -4.93 18.21 -3.27
CA GLN A 277 -4.67 18.25 -1.86
C GLN A 277 -3.22 18.58 -1.60
N GLY A 278 -2.98 19.55 -0.73
CA GLY A 278 -1.67 19.74 -0.12
C GLY A 278 -1.59 18.95 1.16
N GLY A 279 -0.44 18.31 1.37
CA GLY A 279 -0.15 17.61 2.62
C GLY A 279 -0.85 16.28 2.78
N SER A 280 -0.20 15.41 3.56
CA SER A 280 -0.85 14.23 4.09
C SER A 280 -1.55 14.56 5.41
N TYR A 281 -2.67 13.89 5.69
CA TYR A 281 -3.33 13.94 7.00
C TYR A 281 -2.83 12.83 7.94
N VAL A 282 -1.56 12.41 7.82
CA VAL A 282 -0.95 11.38 8.68
C VAL A 282 -1.24 11.69 10.15
N GLY A 283 -1.80 10.72 10.87
CA GLY A 283 -2.07 10.85 12.31
C GLY A 283 -3.14 11.88 12.66
N GLN A 284 -3.93 12.35 11.70
CA GLN A 284 -5.03 13.29 11.89
C GLN A 284 -6.32 12.66 11.41
N CYS A 285 -7.38 12.74 12.22
CA CYS A 285 -8.76 12.47 11.80
C CYS A 285 -9.50 13.80 11.54
N PRO A 286 -9.32 14.44 10.36
CA PRO A 286 -9.83 15.77 10.09
C PRO A 286 -11.36 15.83 10.14
N SER A 287 -11.90 16.81 10.87
CA SER A 287 -13.34 17.10 10.97
C SER A 287 -13.83 18.29 10.17
N GLY A 288 -15.11 18.21 9.77
CA GLY A 288 -15.83 19.32 9.15
C GLY A 288 -15.28 19.65 7.78
N GLN A 289 -15.81 20.70 7.14
CA GLN A 289 -15.33 21.11 5.83
C GLN A 289 -13.82 21.45 5.88
N LYS A 290 -13.00 20.68 5.17
CA LYS A 290 -11.58 21.01 4.97
C LYS A 290 -11.42 21.62 3.58
N SER A 291 -10.75 22.77 3.54
CA SER A 291 -10.27 23.37 2.32
C SER A 291 -8.77 23.12 2.19
N SER A 292 -8.34 22.57 1.06
CA SER A 292 -6.93 22.47 0.68
C SER A 292 -6.83 22.75 -0.82
N CYS A 293 -5.79 23.46 -1.24
CA CYS A 293 -5.54 23.79 -2.65
C CYS A 293 -6.73 24.44 -3.39
N GLY A 294 -7.47 25.32 -2.71
CA GLY A 294 -8.66 25.97 -3.28
C GLY A 294 -9.87 25.06 -3.46
N MET A 295 -9.75 23.76 -3.17
CA MET A 295 -10.82 22.78 -3.21
C MET A 295 -11.51 22.67 -1.85
N ARG A 296 -12.84 22.58 -1.84
CA ARG A 296 -13.67 22.37 -0.64
C ARG A 296 -14.19 20.93 -0.65
N GLY A 297 -13.94 20.18 0.42
CA GLY A 297 -14.62 18.90 0.70
C GLY A 297 -15.41 18.99 2.00
N HIS A 298 -16.60 18.37 2.08
CA HIS A 298 -17.41 18.30 3.28
C HIS A 298 -17.14 16.97 4.03
N PHE A 299 -16.94 17.06 5.36
CA PHE A 299 -16.60 15.89 6.18
C PHE A 299 -17.52 15.83 7.41
N PRO A 300 -18.37 14.79 7.57
CA PRO A 300 -19.30 14.71 8.69
C PRO A 300 -18.62 14.22 10.00
N THR A 301 -18.77 15.00 11.08
CA THR A 301 -18.59 14.76 12.55
C THR A 301 -17.44 13.88 13.13
N PRO A 302 -16.95 14.19 14.37
CA PRO A 302 -15.84 13.50 15.08
C PRO A 302 -15.77 11.97 15.07
N ALA A 303 -16.92 11.30 14.89
CA ALA A 303 -17.05 9.86 14.99
C ALA A 303 -17.31 9.15 13.64
N GLN A 304 -17.34 9.88 12.51
CA GLN A 304 -17.78 9.34 11.20
C GLN A 304 -16.89 9.76 10.00
N PHE A 305 -15.60 10.00 10.22
CA PHE A 305 -14.68 10.50 9.19
C PHE A 305 -14.16 9.44 8.24
N PHE A 306 -14.84 9.24 7.11
CA PHE A 306 -14.31 8.38 6.08
C PHE A 306 -14.54 8.95 4.72
N VAL A 307 -13.77 9.98 4.39
CA VAL A 307 -13.69 10.42 3.01
C VAL A 307 -12.62 11.42 2.66
N LYS A 308 -11.65 10.90 1.92
CA LYS A 308 -11.29 11.43 0.61
C LYS A 308 -10.74 10.24 -0.19
N TYR A 309 -10.98 10.25 -1.49
CA TYR A 309 -10.41 9.46 -2.58
C TYR A 309 -9.13 8.66 -2.26
N LEU A 310 -9.08 7.38 -2.70
CA LEU A 310 -8.00 6.42 -2.48
C LEU A 310 -7.17 6.73 -1.22
N TYR A 311 -7.82 6.62 -0.06
CA TYR A 311 -7.13 6.58 1.22
C TYR A 311 -6.48 5.24 1.41
N VAL A 312 -5.43 5.13 0.64
CA VAL A 312 -4.30 4.34 0.93
C VAL A 312 -3.63 4.69 2.27
N VAL A 313 -4.06 4.15 3.41
CA VAL A 313 -3.62 4.44 4.81
C VAL A 313 -2.45 5.42 5.00
N THR A 314 -2.79 6.61 5.50
CA THR A 314 -1.94 7.32 6.47
C THR A 314 -2.64 7.64 7.80
N ASP A 315 -3.90 7.22 8.01
CA ASP A 315 -4.66 7.63 9.20
C ASP A 315 -5.22 6.46 10.06
N PHE A 316 -5.31 6.78 11.35
CA PHE A 316 -5.42 5.98 12.57
C PHE A 316 -6.69 5.13 12.74
N ARG A 317 -7.55 4.98 11.73
CA ARG A 317 -8.78 4.14 11.89
C ARG A 317 -9.15 3.25 10.72
N GLN A 318 -8.49 3.34 9.56
CA GLN A 318 -8.59 2.33 8.49
C GLN A 318 -10.05 1.90 8.13
N HIS A 319 -11.03 2.84 8.05
CA HIS A 319 -12.44 2.48 7.77
C HIS A 319 -12.98 2.92 6.39
N LEU A 320 -12.17 3.26 5.39
CA LEU A 320 -12.69 3.35 4.02
C LEU A 320 -11.60 3.32 2.96
N VAL A 321 -11.78 2.42 2.00
CA VAL A 321 -11.11 2.46 0.71
C VAL A 321 -12.14 2.87 -0.33
N ILE A 322 -11.90 4.00 -0.98
CA ILE A 322 -12.60 4.37 -2.21
C ILE A 322 -11.62 4.09 -3.31
N VAL A 323 -11.87 3.01 -4.06
CA VAL A 323 -11.25 2.88 -5.36
C VAL A 323 -12.10 3.65 -6.37
N LEU A 324 -11.45 4.38 -7.25
CA LEU A 324 -12.08 5.39 -8.09
C LEU A 324 -12.48 4.87 -9.45
N LYS A 325 -13.36 5.61 -10.13
CA LYS A 325 -13.82 5.26 -11.49
C LYS A 325 -12.69 5.21 -12.50
N SER A 326 -11.64 6.00 -12.29
CA SER A 326 -10.42 6.07 -13.10
C SER A 326 -9.44 4.92 -12.84
N PHE A 327 -9.58 4.20 -11.72
CA PHE A 327 -8.66 3.11 -11.37
C PHE A 327 -8.78 1.87 -12.27
N PRO A 328 -9.98 1.39 -12.63
CA PRO A 328 -10.14 0.36 -13.66
C PRO A 328 -9.39 0.67 -14.96
N ASP A 329 -9.27 1.94 -15.37
CA ASP A 329 -8.57 2.33 -16.59
C ASP A 329 -7.04 2.23 -16.43
N LYS A 330 -6.48 2.65 -15.28
CA LYS A 330 -5.05 2.42 -14.96
C LYS A 330 -4.73 0.93 -14.84
N LEU A 331 -5.61 0.18 -14.18
CA LEU A 331 -5.52 -1.27 -14.07
C LEU A 331 -5.51 -1.93 -15.45
N LEU A 332 -6.36 -1.46 -16.36
CA LEU A 332 -6.44 -1.96 -17.72
C LEU A 332 -5.13 -1.74 -18.49
N ALA A 333 -4.53 -0.55 -18.34
CA ALA A 333 -3.23 -0.23 -18.92
C ALA A 333 -2.10 -1.12 -18.38
N LEU A 334 -2.21 -1.60 -17.14
CA LEU A 334 -1.21 -2.44 -16.49
C LEU A 334 -1.38 -3.94 -16.77
N LEU A 335 -2.62 -4.46 -16.75
CA LEU A 335 -2.91 -5.89 -16.70
C LEU A 335 -3.17 -6.55 -18.06
N ILE A 336 -3.60 -5.80 -19.08
CA ILE A 336 -3.81 -6.36 -20.43
C ILE A 336 -2.54 -7.03 -21.00
N PRO A 337 -1.32 -6.51 -20.82
CA PRO A 337 -0.13 -7.11 -21.40
C PRO A 337 0.53 -8.21 -20.54
N THR A 338 0.25 -8.28 -19.23
CA THR A 338 1.17 -8.90 -18.26
C THR A 338 0.58 -10.13 -17.55
N PHE A 339 -0.71 -10.14 -17.20
CA PHE A 339 -1.27 -11.23 -16.39
C PHE A 339 -1.98 -12.26 -17.27
N ARG A 340 -1.35 -13.42 -17.49
CA ARG A 340 -2.05 -14.61 -17.98
C ARG A 340 -2.80 -15.23 -16.80
N VAL A 341 -4.12 -15.10 -16.79
CA VAL A 341 -5.00 -15.84 -15.86
C VAL A 341 -4.70 -17.33 -15.99
N ARG A 342 -4.09 -17.91 -14.96
CA ARG A 342 -3.92 -19.37 -14.78
C ARG A 342 -4.47 -19.79 -13.43
N ASP A 343 -4.74 -21.08 -13.34
CA ASP A 343 -5.53 -21.77 -12.31
C ASP A 343 -5.39 -21.17 -10.92
N VAL A 344 -6.47 -20.53 -10.47
CA VAL A 344 -6.62 -20.04 -9.10
C VAL A 344 -7.62 -20.95 -8.42
N CYS A 345 -7.27 -21.59 -7.30
CA CYS A 345 -8.21 -22.48 -6.62
C CYS A 345 -9.51 -21.74 -6.28
N CYS A 346 -10.62 -22.32 -6.75
CA CYS A 346 -11.92 -22.16 -6.12
C CYS A 346 -11.91 -23.05 -4.88
N GLU A 347 -12.14 -22.42 -3.73
CA GLU A 347 -12.34 -23.04 -2.41
C GLU A 347 -11.08 -23.54 -1.67
N VAL A 348 -11.00 -23.07 -0.43
CA VAL A 348 -10.13 -23.57 0.64
C VAL A 348 -10.51 -25.01 0.93
N ARG A 349 -9.91 -25.97 0.24
CA ARG A 349 -9.78 -27.34 0.76
C ARG A 349 -8.34 -27.53 1.18
N CYS A 350 -8.09 -27.26 2.46
CA CYS A 350 -6.89 -27.71 3.14
C CYS A 350 -6.75 -29.22 2.92
N VAL A 351 -5.77 -29.64 2.12
CA VAL A 351 -5.27 -31.01 2.17
C VAL A 351 -4.40 -31.07 3.41
N VAL A 352 -4.96 -31.54 4.52
CA VAL A 352 -4.19 -32.00 5.67
C VAL A 352 -3.62 -33.38 5.26
N PRO A 353 -2.30 -33.58 5.22
CA PRO A 353 -1.75 -34.92 5.09
C PRO A 353 -2.04 -35.68 6.38
N GLY A 354 -2.71 -36.83 6.25
CA GLY A 354 -2.86 -37.81 7.32
C GLY A 354 -1.59 -38.61 7.58
#